data_AF-A0A5A9Z5Z3-F1
#
_entry.id   AF-A0A5A9Z5Z3-F1
#
_cell.length_a   1.000
_cell.length_b   1.000
_cell.length_c   1.000
_cell.angle_alpha   90.00
_cell.angle_beta   90.00
_cell.angle_gamma   90.00
#
_symmetry.space_group_name_H-M   'P 1'
#
loop_
_entity.id
_entity.type
_entity.pdbx_description
1 polymer ?
#
loop_
_entity_poly.entity_id
_entity_poly.type
_entity_poly.pdbx_seq_one_letter_code
_entity_poly.pdbx_strand_id
1 'polypeptide(L)'
;MPSTKQKPLANSKLASNIDIDIDDVTHFLLELDALKRVNRRSYVTATNRLENSAEHSWHLAMACWSIAELFELNVNHEKLLKMALVHDLGEIDAGDTFLYANTRDDAHIEERAGIARLQSECGNGIADLSEVWEEQETGNSKETQLLRVIDRLLPFLLNLNTNGKTWIESNVTRSQVARAHGFIKDSFPSIHDWLVKQIDYATEQRWLIDA
;
A
#
# COMPACT_ATOMS: atom_id res chain seq x y z
N MET A 1 -41.16 -22.94 -14.72
CA MET A 1 -40.12 -21.93 -15.03
C MET A 1 -40.76 -20.55 -15.00
N PRO A 2 -40.48 -19.70 -14.01
CA PRO A 2 -40.77 -18.28 -14.08
C PRO A 2 -39.50 -17.54 -14.51
N SER A 3 -39.58 -16.86 -15.65
CA SER A 3 -38.56 -15.95 -16.16
C SER A 3 -38.58 -14.65 -15.36
N THR A 4 -37.65 -14.48 -14.42
CA THR A 4 -37.38 -13.21 -13.74
C THR A 4 -36.67 -12.25 -14.70
N LYS A 5 -37.43 -11.32 -15.30
CA LYS A 5 -36.85 -10.13 -15.93
C LYS A 5 -36.31 -9.22 -14.82
N GLN A 6 -34.98 -9.16 -14.68
CA GLN A 6 -34.33 -8.13 -13.88
C GLN A 6 -34.61 -6.76 -14.52
N LYS A 7 -35.15 -5.83 -13.72
CA LYS A 7 -35.15 -4.40 -14.06
C LYS A 7 -33.75 -3.85 -13.80
N PRO A 8 -33.22 -2.94 -14.65
CA PRO A 8 -31.97 -2.27 -14.34
C PRO A 8 -32.19 -1.32 -13.16
N LEU A 9 -31.27 -1.40 -12.19
CA LEU A 9 -31.14 -0.44 -11.10
C LEU A 9 -30.54 0.85 -11.68
N ALA A 10 -31.40 1.70 -12.25
CA ALA A 10 -31.02 3.08 -12.55
C ALA A 10 -31.18 3.90 -11.27
N ASN A 11 -30.07 4.23 -10.62
CA ASN A 11 -30.05 5.27 -9.61
C ASN A 11 -29.43 6.52 -10.22
N SER A 12 -30.29 7.49 -10.51
CA SER A 12 -29.94 8.77 -11.13
C SER A 12 -29.36 9.72 -10.09
N LYS A 13 -28.10 10.13 -10.27
CA LYS A 13 -27.71 11.55 -10.32
C LYS A 13 -26.19 11.72 -10.54
N LEU A 14 -25.92 12.63 -11.49
CA LEU A 14 -24.67 13.30 -11.86
C LEU A 14 -23.78 12.69 -12.95
N ALA A 15 -23.36 13.62 -13.81
CA ALA A 15 -22.40 13.59 -14.91
C ALA A 15 -22.90 13.14 -16.30
N SER A 16 -22.43 13.91 -17.29
CA SER A 16 -22.70 13.95 -18.72
C SER A 16 -22.86 12.62 -19.44
N ASN A 17 -23.67 12.64 -20.52
CA ASN A 17 -23.83 11.60 -21.55
C ASN A 17 -22.50 11.18 -22.19
N ILE A 18 -21.67 10.44 -21.46
CA ILE A 18 -20.70 9.50 -22.03
C ILE A 18 -21.45 8.18 -21.96
N ASP A 19 -21.78 7.61 -23.12
CA ASP A 19 -22.24 6.23 -23.18
C ASP A 19 -21.02 5.38 -22.86
N ILE A 20 -20.79 5.12 -21.56
CA ILE A 20 -19.63 4.36 -21.09
C ILE A 20 -19.80 2.94 -21.62
N ASP A 21 -18.89 2.51 -22.48
CA ASP A 21 -18.91 1.15 -23.01
C ASP A 21 -18.53 0.18 -21.88
N ILE A 22 -19.18 -0.99 -21.87
CA ILE A 22 -18.78 -2.06 -20.96
C ILE A 22 -17.35 -2.52 -21.25
N ASP A 23 -16.89 -2.37 -22.50
CA ASP A 23 -15.50 -2.63 -22.87
C ASP A 23 -14.54 -1.68 -22.13
N ASP A 24 -14.87 -0.39 -21.98
CA ASP A 24 -14.06 0.56 -21.21
C ASP A 24 -13.99 0.18 -19.72
N VAL A 25 -15.14 -0.21 -19.13
CA VAL A 25 -15.21 -0.65 -17.74
C VAL A 25 -14.35 -1.89 -17.53
N THR A 26 -14.50 -2.90 -18.38
CA THR A 26 -13.71 -4.14 -18.25
C THR A 26 -12.23 -3.91 -18.50
N HIS A 27 -11.87 -2.98 -19.39
CA HIS A 27 -10.48 -2.56 -19.59
C HIS A 27 -9.90 -1.99 -18.29
N PHE A 28 -10.56 -1.02 -17.67
CA PHE A 28 -10.10 -0.45 -16.40
C PHE A 28 -9.95 -1.51 -15.28
N LEU A 29 -10.88 -2.46 -15.20
CA LEU A 29 -10.78 -3.56 -14.23
C LEU A 29 -9.56 -4.46 -14.48
N LEU A 30 -9.17 -4.68 -15.74
CA LEU A 30 -7.96 -5.41 -16.11
C LEU A 30 -6.69 -4.59 -15.86
N GLU A 31 -6.73 -3.27 -16.04
CA GLU A 31 -5.63 -2.39 -15.65
C GLU A 31 -5.35 -2.47 -14.14
N LEU A 32 -6.38 -2.52 -13.30
CA LEU A 32 -6.19 -2.73 -11.85
C LEU A 32 -5.62 -4.13 -11.52
N ASP A 33 -5.99 -5.17 -12.29
CA ASP A 33 -5.44 -6.53 -12.12
C ASP A 33 -3.92 -6.56 -12.32
N ALA A 34 -3.39 -5.68 -13.16
CA ALA A 34 -1.96 -5.59 -13.47
C ALA A 34 -1.08 -5.37 -12.24
N LEU A 35 -1.61 -4.79 -11.15
CA LEU A 35 -0.88 -4.59 -9.89
C LEU A 35 -0.34 -5.91 -9.32
N LYS A 36 -1.03 -7.03 -9.55
CA LYS A 36 -0.59 -8.37 -9.11
C LYS A 36 0.73 -8.82 -9.73
N ARG A 37 1.15 -8.18 -10.83
CA ARG A 37 2.41 -8.48 -11.52
C ARG A 37 3.62 -7.77 -10.90
N VAL A 38 3.38 -6.76 -10.07
CA VAL A 38 4.44 -5.98 -9.41
C VAL A 38 4.88 -6.74 -8.16
N ASN A 39 6.10 -7.30 -8.20
CA ASN A 39 6.68 -7.97 -7.03
C ASN A 39 7.43 -6.95 -6.18
N ARG A 40 7.16 -6.99 -4.88
CA ARG A 40 7.91 -6.32 -3.82
C ARG A 40 9.11 -7.16 -3.41
N ARG A 41 9.91 -6.63 -2.49
CA ARG A 41 11.10 -7.33 -1.95
C ARG A 41 10.81 -8.23 -0.73
N SER A 42 9.64 -8.09 -0.12
CA SER A 42 9.24 -8.93 1.02
C SER A 42 8.97 -10.36 0.58
N TYR A 43 9.20 -11.34 1.45
CA TYR A 43 8.80 -12.73 1.20
C TYR A 43 7.52 -13.05 1.96
N VAL A 44 6.61 -13.77 1.30
CA VAL A 44 5.36 -14.21 1.92
C VAL A 44 5.65 -15.30 2.96
N THR A 45 5.07 -15.14 4.15
CA THR A 45 5.20 -16.04 5.30
C THR A 45 5.09 -17.52 4.91
N ALA A 46 6.08 -18.31 5.33
CA ALA A 46 6.16 -19.76 5.07
C ALA A 46 6.22 -20.15 3.57
N THR A 47 6.67 -19.23 2.70
CA THR A 47 6.90 -19.52 1.28
C THR A 47 8.26 -18.98 0.82
N ASN A 48 8.64 -19.31 -0.42
CA ASN A 48 9.79 -18.72 -1.11
C ASN A 48 9.37 -17.66 -2.14
N ARG A 49 8.11 -17.25 -2.15
CA ARG A 49 7.57 -16.29 -3.11
C ARG A 49 7.73 -14.88 -2.57
N LEU A 50 8.05 -13.95 -3.46
CA LEU A 50 7.97 -12.53 -3.15
C LEU A 50 6.51 -12.10 -3.01
N GLU A 51 6.29 -11.16 -2.11
CA GLU A 51 5.04 -10.44 -1.99
C GLU A 51 4.80 -9.61 -3.29
N ASN A 52 3.56 -9.49 -3.76
CA ASN A 52 3.17 -8.53 -4.80
C ASN A 52 2.38 -7.35 -4.21
N SER A 53 2.32 -6.24 -4.93
CA SER A 53 1.73 -4.99 -4.40
C SER A 53 0.23 -5.07 -4.15
N ALA A 54 -0.48 -5.94 -4.89
CA ALA A 54 -1.92 -6.15 -4.67
C ALA A 54 -2.21 -6.92 -3.37
N GLU A 55 -1.42 -7.96 -3.06
CA GLU A 55 -1.58 -8.68 -1.79
C GLU A 55 -1.06 -7.89 -0.59
N HIS A 56 -0.02 -7.07 -0.77
CA HIS A 56 0.42 -6.10 0.23
C HIS A 56 -0.70 -5.11 0.55
N SER A 57 -1.34 -4.54 -0.47
CA SER A 57 -2.48 -3.62 -0.31
C SER A 57 -3.66 -4.25 0.43
N TRP A 58 -3.98 -5.53 0.13
CA TRP A 58 -4.98 -6.28 0.89
C TRP A 58 -4.58 -6.44 2.36
N HIS A 59 -3.33 -6.84 2.62
CA HIS A 59 -2.84 -7.04 3.99
C HIS A 59 -2.79 -5.73 4.77
N LEU A 60 -2.37 -4.64 4.12
CA LEU A 60 -2.36 -3.28 4.65
C LEU A 60 -3.77 -2.83 5.06
N ALA A 61 -4.76 -2.98 4.18
CA ALA A 61 -6.14 -2.62 4.46
C ALA A 61 -6.69 -3.40 5.69
N MET A 62 -6.44 -4.71 5.74
CA MET A 62 -6.84 -5.55 6.87
C MET A 62 -6.15 -5.15 8.18
N ALA A 63 -4.84 -4.89 8.14
CA ALA A 63 -4.05 -4.50 9.30
C ALA A 63 -4.45 -3.11 9.82
N CYS A 64 -4.63 -2.14 8.92
CA CYS A 64 -5.11 -0.80 9.25
C CYS A 64 -6.48 -0.85 9.93
N TRP A 65 -7.44 -1.59 9.38
CA TRP A 65 -8.76 -1.73 9.98
C TRP A 65 -8.70 -2.41 11.35
N SER A 66 -7.98 -3.53 11.46
CA SER A 66 -7.87 -4.25 12.73
C SER A 66 -7.24 -3.39 13.83
N ILE A 67 -6.22 -2.59 13.51
CA ILE A 67 -5.51 -1.74 14.47
C ILE A 67 -6.38 -0.54 14.84
N ALA A 68 -7.09 0.06 13.88
CA ALA A 68 -8.02 1.14 14.16
C ALA A 68 -9.11 0.72 15.17
N GLU A 69 -9.69 -0.47 15.00
CA GLU A 69 -10.69 -1.03 15.91
C GLU A 69 -10.09 -1.40 17.26
N LEU A 70 -8.95 -2.13 17.28
CA LEU A 70 -8.34 -2.61 18.52
C LEU A 70 -7.91 -1.48 19.46
N PHE A 71 -7.48 -0.35 18.90
CA PHE A 71 -7.03 0.81 19.66
C PHE A 71 -8.07 1.94 19.72
N GLU A 72 -9.30 1.70 19.25
CA GLU A 72 -10.40 2.68 19.23
C GLU A 72 -9.98 4.02 18.62
N LEU A 73 -9.20 3.97 17.54
CA LEU A 73 -8.67 5.18 16.90
C LEU A 73 -9.81 5.96 16.25
N ASN A 74 -9.86 7.26 16.53
CA ASN A 74 -10.82 8.16 15.88
C ASN A 74 -10.36 8.48 14.45
N VAL A 75 -10.64 7.55 13.53
CA VAL A 75 -10.36 7.59 12.10
C VAL A 75 -11.62 7.30 11.28
N ASN A 76 -11.69 7.82 10.06
CA ASN A 76 -12.67 7.41 9.06
C ASN A 76 -12.19 6.14 8.35
N HIS A 77 -12.82 5.01 8.67
CA HIS A 77 -12.52 3.70 8.10
C HIS A 77 -12.67 3.65 6.57
N GLU A 78 -13.69 4.29 6.01
CA GLU A 78 -13.90 4.30 4.55
C GLU A 78 -12.72 4.97 3.85
N LYS A 79 -12.31 6.14 4.36
CA LYS A 79 -11.17 6.89 3.84
C LYS A 79 -9.85 6.11 3.99
N LEU A 80 -9.62 5.54 5.17
CA LEU A 80 -8.43 4.73 5.45
C LEU A 80 -8.31 3.53 4.51
N LEU A 81 -9.41 2.80 4.30
CA LEU A 81 -9.45 1.63 3.43
C LEU A 81 -9.30 2.01 1.96
N LYS A 82 -9.91 3.11 1.51
CA LYS A 82 -9.70 3.65 0.15
C LYS A 82 -8.23 3.98 -0.09
N MET A 83 -7.59 4.69 0.84
CA MET A 83 -6.15 5.01 0.73
C MET A 83 -5.30 3.73 0.68
N ALA A 84 -5.56 2.75 1.54
CA ALA A 84 -4.83 1.47 1.54
C ALA A 84 -4.95 0.71 0.21
N LEU A 85 -6.13 0.75 -0.42
CA LEU A 85 -6.34 0.07 -1.70
C LEU A 85 -5.70 0.80 -2.89
N VAL A 86 -5.51 2.12 -2.81
CA VAL A 86 -4.96 2.90 -3.94
C VAL A 86 -3.46 3.18 -3.84
N HIS A 87 -2.85 3.05 -2.65
CA HIS A 87 -1.50 3.59 -2.39
C HIS A 87 -0.44 3.12 -3.40
N ASP A 88 -0.42 1.83 -3.74
CA ASP A 88 0.55 1.25 -4.67
C ASP A 88 0.03 1.19 -6.13
N LEU A 89 -1.12 1.76 -6.49
CA LEU A 89 -1.63 1.67 -7.87
C LEU A 89 -0.70 2.31 -8.90
N GLY A 90 0.07 3.33 -8.51
CA GLY A 90 1.08 3.95 -9.37
C GLY A 90 2.21 2.99 -9.76
N GLU A 91 2.46 1.94 -8.96
CA GLU A 91 3.48 0.94 -9.23
C GLU A 91 3.15 0.04 -10.43
N ILE A 92 1.90 0.05 -10.93
CA ILE A 92 1.53 -0.67 -12.17
C ILE A 92 2.45 -0.25 -13.32
N ASP A 93 2.75 1.06 -13.40
CA ASP A 93 3.58 1.64 -14.45
C ASP A 93 5.03 1.86 -13.97
N ALA A 94 5.22 2.29 -12.71
CA ALA A 94 6.54 2.63 -12.16
C ALA A 94 7.34 1.41 -11.64
N GLY A 95 6.65 0.33 -11.27
CA GLY A 95 7.22 -0.77 -10.49
C GLY A 95 7.44 -0.44 -9.00
N ASP A 96 7.76 -1.48 -8.20
CA ASP A 96 8.05 -1.33 -6.76
C ASP A 96 9.44 -0.70 -6.55
N THR A 97 9.47 0.40 -5.80
CA THR A 97 10.72 1.03 -5.36
C THR A 97 11.06 0.62 -3.94
N PHE A 98 12.10 -0.20 -3.78
CA PHE A 98 12.51 -0.70 -2.48
C PHE A 98 12.83 0.42 -1.49
N LEU A 99 12.29 0.31 -0.27
CA LEU A 99 12.39 1.31 0.80
C LEU A 99 13.82 1.83 1.08
N TYR A 100 14.83 0.96 0.98
CA TYR A 100 16.23 1.31 1.27
C TYR A 100 17.07 1.59 0.02
N ALA A 101 16.46 1.67 -1.17
CA ALA A 101 17.15 2.02 -2.39
C ALA A 101 17.50 3.52 -2.45
N ASN A 102 18.66 3.83 -3.04
CA ASN A 102 19.12 5.22 -3.21
C ASN A 102 18.35 5.98 -4.31
N THR A 103 17.59 5.29 -5.14
CA THR A 103 16.82 5.87 -6.27
C THR A 103 15.41 6.29 -5.88
N ARG A 104 15.07 6.26 -4.59
CA ARG A 104 13.70 6.47 -4.11
C ARG A 104 13.19 7.91 -4.27
N ASP A 105 14.10 8.88 -4.38
CA ASP A 105 13.73 10.30 -4.38
C ASP A 105 12.82 10.68 -5.56
N ASP A 106 12.91 9.98 -6.70
CA ASP A 106 12.12 10.27 -7.90
C ASP A 106 10.94 9.30 -8.14
N ALA A 107 10.78 8.25 -7.33
CA ALA A 107 9.77 7.20 -7.55
C ALA A 107 8.33 7.74 -7.63
N HIS A 108 8.02 8.68 -6.73
CA HIS A 108 6.72 9.36 -6.67
C HIS A 108 6.34 10.10 -7.97
N ILE A 109 7.31 10.44 -8.84
CA ILE A 109 7.04 11.14 -10.12
C ILE A 109 6.39 10.17 -11.11
N GLU A 110 6.97 8.98 -11.27
CA GLU A 110 6.45 7.95 -12.17
C GLU A 110 5.14 7.36 -11.64
N GLU A 111 5.04 7.12 -10.33
CA GLU A 111 3.80 6.64 -9.71
C GLU A 111 2.64 7.63 -9.91
N ARG A 112 2.88 8.94 -9.70
CA ARG A 112 1.86 9.97 -9.93
C ARG A 112 1.42 10.05 -11.39
N ALA A 113 2.34 9.83 -12.33
CA ALA A 113 1.99 9.77 -13.75
C ALA A 113 1.10 8.54 -14.05
N GLY A 114 1.41 7.38 -13.48
CA GLY A 114 0.56 6.18 -13.61
C GLY A 114 -0.83 6.37 -13.00
N ILE A 115 -0.92 7.01 -11.84
CA ILE A 115 -2.20 7.38 -11.23
C ILE A 115 -3.00 8.35 -12.08
N ALA A 116 -2.35 9.34 -12.70
CA ALA A 116 -3.01 10.27 -13.62
C ALA A 116 -3.54 9.56 -14.87
N ARG A 117 -2.81 8.57 -15.40
CA ARG A 117 -3.27 7.69 -16.48
C ARG A 117 -4.50 6.90 -16.05
N LEU A 118 -4.44 6.18 -14.92
CA LEU A 118 -5.57 5.40 -14.38
C LEU A 118 -6.80 6.27 -14.10
N GLN A 119 -6.60 7.50 -13.62
CA GLN A 119 -7.68 8.48 -13.42
C GLN A 119 -8.38 8.86 -14.75
N SER A 120 -7.64 8.85 -15.86
CA SER A 120 -8.14 9.21 -17.19
C SER A 120 -8.81 8.07 -17.96
N GLU A 121 -8.71 6.82 -17.48
CA GLU A 121 -9.35 5.67 -18.10
C GLU A 121 -10.87 5.86 -18.19
N CYS A 122 -11.46 5.67 -19.37
CA CYS A 122 -12.89 5.92 -19.61
C CYS A 122 -13.80 5.06 -18.72
N GLY A 123 -13.36 3.86 -18.37
CA GLY A 123 -14.08 2.93 -17.49
C GLY A 123 -13.88 3.17 -15.99
N ASN A 124 -13.08 4.17 -15.60
CA ASN A 124 -12.82 4.46 -14.20
C ASN A 124 -14.00 5.19 -13.55
N GLY A 125 -14.70 4.50 -12.63
CA GLY A 125 -15.80 5.07 -11.86
C GLY A 125 -15.38 5.84 -10.60
N ILE A 126 -14.09 5.92 -10.29
CA ILE A 126 -13.55 6.61 -9.11
C ILE A 126 -13.17 8.04 -9.51
N ALA A 127 -14.03 9.00 -9.18
CA ALA A 127 -13.87 10.40 -9.59
C ALA A 127 -12.66 11.10 -8.95
N ASP A 128 -12.22 10.62 -7.79
CA ASP A 128 -11.22 11.23 -6.91
C ASP A 128 -9.99 10.33 -6.71
N LEU A 129 -9.72 9.38 -7.62
CA LEU A 129 -8.60 8.42 -7.50
C LEU A 129 -7.27 9.13 -7.26
N SER A 130 -6.95 10.15 -8.07
CA SER A 130 -5.71 10.93 -7.91
C SER A 130 -5.67 11.74 -6.62
N GLU A 131 -6.81 12.24 -6.12
CA GLU A 131 -6.87 12.99 -4.86
C GLU A 131 -6.62 12.07 -3.65
N VAL A 132 -7.25 10.89 -3.65
CA VAL A 132 -7.05 9.88 -2.59
C VAL A 132 -5.60 9.39 -2.58
N TRP A 133 -5.00 9.17 -3.76
CA TRP A 133 -3.59 8.80 -3.86
C TRP A 133 -2.64 9.93 -3.42
N GLU A 134 -2.93 11.18 -3.76
CA GLU A 134 -2.09 12.31 -3.31
C GLU A 134 -2.18 12.51 -1.80
N GLU A 135 -3.36 12.32 -1.21
CA GLU A 135 -3.53 12.39 0.25
C GLU A 135 -2.76 11.28 0.98
N GLN A 136 -2.68 10.07 0.45
CA GLN A 136 -1.85 9.05 1.09
C GLN A 136 -0.36 9.42 1.04
N GLU A 137 0.09 10.03 -0.06
CA GLU A 137 1.50 10.34 -0.29
C GLU A 137 1.98 11.52 0.58
N THR A 138 1.21 12.62 0.58
CA THR A 138 1.62 13.90 1.16
C THR A 138 0.75 14.38 2.32
N GLY A 139 -0.36 13.69 2.58
CA GLY A 139 -1.31 14.05 3.63
C GLY A 139 -0.77 13.84 5.05
N ASN A 140 -1.47 14.45 6.00
CA ASN A 140 -1.12 14.41 7.43
C ASN A 140 -2.32 14.06 8.31
N SER A 141 -3.41 13.55 7.72
CA SER A 141 -4.60 13.09 8.45
C SER A 141 -4.24 11.89 9.35
N LYS A 142 -5.11 11.57 10.32
CA LYS A 142 -4.88 10.42 11.21
C LYS A 142 -4.88 9.11 10.42
N GLU A 143 -5.69 9.06 9.38
CA GLU A 143 -5.77 7.95 8.44
C GLU A 143 -4.44 7.80 7.68
N THR A 144 -3.89 8.89 7.12
CA THR A 144 -2.60 8.86 6.43
C THR A 144 -1.46 8.45 7.38
N GLN A 145 -1.46 8.97 8.61
CA GLN A 145 -0.45 8.60 9.61
C GLN A 145 -0.51 7.11 9.97
N LEU A 146 -1.72 6.58 10.23
CA LEU A 146 -1.90 5.16 10.52
C LEU A 146 -1.46 4.30 9.33
N LEU A 147 -1.91 4.63 8.12
CA LEU A 147 -1.53 3.92 6.89
C LEU A 147 -0.01 3.84 6.72
N ARG A 148 0.69 4.99 6.83
CA ARG A 148 2.15 5.05 6.70
C ARG A 148 2.89 4.22 7.76
N VAL A 149 2.36 4.17 8.98
CA VAL A 149 2.95 3.37 10.06
C VAL A 149 2.79 1.88 9.78
N ILE A 150 1.61 1.45 9.35
CA ILE A 150 1.33 0.04 9.07
C ILE A 150 2.07 -0.42 7.81
N ASP A 151 2.11 0.40 6.75
CA ASP A 151 2.87 0.13 5.54
C ASP A 151 4.36 -0.12 5.83
N ARG A 152 4.93 0.58 6.81
CA ARG A 152 6.32 0.35 7.27
C ARG A 152 6.46 -0.89 8.14
N LEU A 153 5.46 -1.16 8.98
CA LEU A 153 5.47 -2.28 9.92
C LEU A 153 5.37 -3.64 9.21
N LEU A 154 4.55 -3.77 8.16
CA LEU A 154 4.35 -5.05 7.47
C LEU A 154 5.64 -5.66 6.89
N PRO A 155 6.43 -4.98 6.02
CA PRO A 155 7.68 -5.53 5.51
C PRO A 155 8.73 -5.75 6.61
N PHE A 156 8.67 -4.99 7.71
CA PHE A 156 9.50 -5.23 8.89
C PHE A 156 9.17 -6.58 9.55
N LEU A 157 7.88 -6.85 9.79
CA LEU A 157 7.41 -8.13 10.33
C LEU A 157 7.78 -9.31 9.42
N LEU A 158 7.64 -9.14 8.10
CA LEU A 158 8.02 -10.17 7.12
C LEU A 158 9.53 -10.45 7.14
N ASN A 159 10.38 -9.43 7.32
CA ASN A 159 11.81 -9.65 7.51
C ASN A 159 12.11 -10.43 8.80
N LEU A 160 11.50 -10.07 9.93
CA LEU A 160 11.68 -10.83 11.17
C LEU A 160 11.27 -12.30 11.01
N ASN A 161 10.15 -12.55 10.33
CA ASN A 161 9.63 -13.90 10.11
C ASN A 161 10.47 -14.72 9.10
N THR A 162 11.31 -14.07 8.30
CA THR A 162 12.14 -14.71 7.28
C THR A 162 13.62 -14.69 7.63
N ASN A 163 13.93 -14.50 8.92
CA ASN A 163 15.28 -14.39 9.45
C ASN A 163 16.12 -13.34 8.70
N GLY A 164 15.51 -12.19 8.41
CA GLY A 164 16.14 -11.05 7.76
C GLY A 164 16.49 -11.26 6.29
N LYS A 165 15.86 -12.21 5.59
CA LYS A 165 16.25 -12.58 4.21
C LYS A 165 16.39 -11.38 3.28
N THR A 166 15.37 -10.52 3.18
CA THR A 166 15.41 -9.34 2.32
C THR A 166 16.48 -8.32 2.77
N TRP A 167 16.63 -8.12 4.08
CA TRP A 167 17.68 -7.27 4.63
C TRP A 167 19.08 -7.76 4.28
N ILE A 168 19.34 -9.06 4.41
CA ILE A 168 20.62 -9.69 4.08
C ILE A 168 20.91 -9.59 2.57
N GLU A 169 19.94 -9.99 1.73
CA GLU A 169 20.08 -9.97 0.27
C GLU A 169 20.34 -8.56 -0.28
N SER A 170 19.83 -7.53 0.41
CA SER A 170 19.95 -6.14 0.00
C SER A 170 21.00 -5.34 0.76
N ASN A 171 21.81 -5.99 1.61
CA ASN A 171 22.85 -5.37 2.45
C ASN A 171 22.33 -4.18 3.29
N VAL A 172 21.15 -4.35 3.90
CA VAL A 172 20.51 -3.27 4.68
C VAL A 172 21.24 -3.08 6.01
N THR A 173 21.51 -1.82 6.36
CA THR A 173 22.14 -1.47 7.63
C THR A 173 21.12 -1.23 8.74
N ARG A 174 21.56 -1.41 9.99
CA ARG A 174 20.79 -1.04 11.19
C ARG A 174 20.34 0.43 11.12
N SER A 175 21.24 1.31 10.68
CA SER A 175 21.00 2.75 10.58
C SER A 175 19.95 3.11 9.52
N GLN A 176 19.89 2.39 8.39
CA GLN A 176 18.84 2.54 7.39
C GLN A 176 17.46 2.15 7.94
N VAL A 177 17.36 1.01 8.63
CA VAL A 177 16.09 0.57 9.23
C VAL A 177 15.62 1.55 10.30
N ALA A 178 16.49 1.95 11.23
CA ALA A 178 16.15 2.90 12.28
C ALA A 178 15.66 4.24 11.72
N ARG A 179 16.31 4.77 10.68
CA ARG A 179 15.90 6.02 10.03
C ARG A 179 14.53 5.88 9.35
N ALA A 180 14.29 4.80 8.62
CA ALA A 180 13.04 4.58 7.90
C ALA A 180 11.80 4.48 8.82
N HIS A 181 12.00 4.09 10.08
CA HIS A 181 10.94 3.91 11.07
C HIS A 181 10.87 5.03 12.12
N GLY A 182 11.82 5.97 12.12
CA GLY A 182 11.95 6.96 13.20
C GLY A 182 10.73 7.86 13.40
N PHE A 183 9.99 8.17 12.33
CA PHE A 183 8.77 8.99 12.41
C PHE A 183 7.65 8.35 13.24
N ILE A 184 7.68 7.02 13.41
CA ILE A 184 6.66 6.28 14.18
C ILE A 184 6.72 6.65 15.66
N LYS A 185 7.86 7.16 16.16
CA LYS A 185 8.05 7.57 17.55
C LYS A 185 6.99 8.57 18.03
N ASP A 186 6.64 9.52 17.17
CA ASP A 186 5.76 10.63 17.54
C ASP A 186 4.27 10.25 17.41
N SER A 187 3.92 9.35 16.49
CA SER A 187 2.53 8.91 16.26
C SER A 187 2.14 7.65 17.05
N PHE A 188 3.03 6.67 17.18
CA PHE A 188 2.78 5.37 17.83
C PHE A 188 4.01 4.92 18.65
N PRO A 189 4.29 5.57 19.80
CA PRO A 189 5.51 5.35 20.57
C PRO A 189 5.70 3.89 21.02
N SER A 190 4.62 3.19 21.39
CA SER A 190 4.70 1.77 21.78
C SER A 190 5.14 0.85 20.64
N ILE A 191 4.71 1.14 19.40
CA ILE A 191 5.18 0.42 18.20
C ILE A 191 6.64 0.74 17.94
N HIS A 192 7.02 2.02 18.01
CA HIS A 192 8.41 2.44 17.83
C HIS A 192 9.37 1.81 18.86
N ASP A 193 9.01 1.79 20.14
CA ASP A 193 9.83 1.17 21.18
C ASP A 193 10.00 -0.34 20.98
N TRP A 194 8.97 -1.00 20.47
CA TRP A 194 9.06 -2.41 20.07
C TRP A 194 9.98 -2.58 18.85
N LEU A 195 9.83 -1.73 17.81
CA LEU A 195 10.68 -1.75 16.61
C LEU A 195 12.16 -1.59 16.96
N VAL A 196 12.51 -0.65 17.85
CA VAL A 196 13.90 -0.43 18.30
C VAL A 196 14.49 -1.72 18.89
N LYS A 197 13.76 -2.40 19.77
CA LYS A 197 14.20 -3.69 20.36
C LYS A 197 14.39 -4.76 19.29
N GLN A 198 13.50 -4.83 18.31
CA GLN A 198 13.60 -5.80 17.22
C GLN A 198 14.75 -5.48 16.25
N ILE A 199 15.07 -4.20 16.04
CA ILE A 199 16.23 -3.77 15.25
C ILE A 199 17.51 -4.21 15.95
N ASP A 200 17.61 -4.02 17.26
CA ASP A 200 18.77 -4.48 18.05
C ASP A 200 18.92 -6.00 17.96
N TYR A 201 17.81 -6.74 18.18
CA TYR A 201 17.79 -8.19 18.01
C TYR A 201 18.23 -8.64 16.60
N ALA A 202 17.68 -8.04 15.54
CA ALA A 202 18.04 -8.38 14.16
C ALA A 202 19.52 -8.09 13.86
N THR A 203 20.09 -7.06 14.48
CA THR A 203 21.53 -6.74 14.38
C THR A 203 22.36 -7.81 15.08
N GLU A 204 21.98 -8.25 16.29
CA GLU A 204 22.64 -9.35 17.02
C GLU A 204 22.61 -10.66 16.22
N GLN A 205 21.51 -10.93 15.50
CA GLN A 205 21.38 -12.09 14.61
C GLN A 205 22.17 -11.95 13.29
N ARG A 206 22.82 -10.80 13.05
CA ARG A 206 23.54 -10.45 11.81
C ARG A 206 22.63 -10.41 10.57
N TRP A 207 21.36 -10.09 10.77
CA TRP A 207 20.42 -9.85 9.68
C TRP A 207 20.55 -8.43 9.13
N LEU A 208 21.02 -7.51 9.97
CA LEU A 208 21.34 -6.13 9.62
C LEU A 208 22.83 -5.87 9.80
N ILE A 209 23.38 -5.04 8.92
CA ILE A 209 24.78 -4.59 9.03
C ILE A 209 24.88 -3.51 10.10
N ASP A 210 25.76 -3.71 11.08
CA ASP A 210 26.09 -2.72 12.11
C ASP A 210 27.13 -1.73 11.56
N ALA A 211 26.64 -0.73 10.80
CA ALA A 211 27.43 0.32 10.14
C ALA A 211 26.71 1.68 10.16
#